data_AF-A0A242PAQ9-F1
#
_entry.id   AF-A0A242PAQ9-F1
#
_cell.length_a   1.000
_cell.length_b   1.000
_cell.length_c   1.000
_cell.angle_alpha   90.00
_cell.angle_beta   90.00
_cell.angle_gamma   90.00
#
_symmetry.space_group_name_H-M   'P 1'
#
loop_
_entity.id
_entity.type
_entity.pdbx_description
1 polymer ?
#
loop_
_entity_poly.entity_id
_entity_poly.type
_entity_poly.pdbx_seq_one_letter_code
_entity_poly.pdbx_strand_id
1 'polypeptide(L)'
;MVKTIDVDVDFNGIIIFDYPGILSLFDGKINDGENIFQQFTTTDKGDFVLDKGIALPIMGIDDGGYTVRLFLNEIPSNDNRNVVFSDKYFFLNVTGSLYIADMAAFWEWEEYTGWHNSNIPKGIYRVCLEGVHLKQNDEISYCYDLILEKVDKLGKRDIEPRSYSRLY
;
A
#
# COMPACT_ATOMS: atom_id res chain seq x y z
N MET A 1 11.26 -10.41 -7.74
CA MET A 1 10.73 -9.89 -6.46
C MET A 1 11.83 -9.07 -5.82
N VAL A 2 11.54 -7.85 -5.36
CA VAL A 2 12.56 -6.96 -4.80
C VAL A 2 12.56 -6.92 -3.29
N LYS A 3 11.41 -7.15 -2.65
CA LYS A 3 11.30 -7.16 -1.19
C LYS A 3 10.05 -7.88 -0.72
N THR A 4 10.12 -8.44 0.48
CA THR A 4 8.98 -8.94 1.25
C THR A 4 8.96 -8.18 2.58
N ILE A 5 7.77 -7.76 3.01
CA ILE A 5 7.54 -7.00 4.23
C ILE A 5 6.39 -7.69 4.97
N ASP A 6 6.63 -8.04 6.23
CA ASP A 6 5.57 -8.50 7.12
C ASP A 6 5.04 -7.30 7.90
N VAL A 7 3.72 -7.16 7.94
CA VAL A 7 2.98 -6.08 8.62
C VAL A 7 2.04 -6.72 9.61
N ASP A 8 2.10 -6.28 10.86
CA ASP A 8 1.10 -6.63 11.88
C ASP A 8 -0.03 -5.61 11.80
N VAL A 9 -1.24 -6.08 11.56
CA VAL A 9 -2.40 -5.22 11.32
C VAL A 9 -3.28 -5.20 12.56
N ASP A 10 -3.59 -4.00 13.04
CA ASP A 10 -4.48 -3.75 14.18
C ASP A 10 -5.54 -2.66 13.89
N PHE A 11 -5.52 -2.08 12.68
CA PHE A 11 -6.49 -1.07 12.25
C PHE A 11 -7.14 -1.38 10.90
N ASN A 12 -7.59 -2.62 10.70
CA ASN A 12 -8.37 -3.08 9.54
C ASN A 12 -7.81 -2.72 8.15
N GLY A 13 -6.51 -2.44 8.04
CA GLY A 13 -5.92 -2.00 6.79
C GLY A 13 -4.41 -1.82 6.81
N ILE A 14 -3.83 -1.84 5.62
CA ILE A 14 -2.42 -1.53 5.37
C ILE A 14 -2.38 -0.28 4.49
N ILE A 15 -1.44 0.61 4.74
CA ILE A 15 -1.22 1.80 3.92
C ILE A 15 0.17 1.79 3.30
N ILE A 16 0.23 2.02 1.99
CA ILE A 16 1.46 2.21 1.23
C ILE A 16 1.54 3.68 0.84
N PHE A 17 2.59 4.40 1.23
CA PHE A 17 2.63 5.86 1.03
C PHE A 17 4.03 6.42 0.78
N ASP A 18 4.10 7.47 -0.05
CA ASP A 18 5.29 8.31 -0.23
C ASP A 18 5.34 9.35 0.89
N TYR A 19 6.28 9.20 1.83
CA TYR A 19 6.34 10.06 3.01
C TYR A 19 6.51 11.55 2.70
N PRO A 20 7.41 11.97 1.78
CA PRO A 20 7.48 13.39 1.40
C PRO A 20 6.20 13.88 0.71
N GLY A 21 5.54 13.03 -0.08
CA GLY A 21 4.23 13.30 -0.66
C GLY A 21 3.18 13.59 0.41
N ILE A 22 3.11 12.76 1.46
CA ILE A 22 2.23 13.01 2.61
C ILE A 22 2.58 14.33 3.30
N LEU A 23 3.86 14.53 3.70
CA LEU A 23 4.28 15.77 4.39
C LEU A 23 3.96 17.04 3.60
N SER A 24 4.05 17.01 2.27
CA SER A 24 3.73 18.15 1.42
C SER A 24 2.28 18.65 1.55
N LEU A 25 1.37 17.79 2.02
CA LEU A 25 -0.04 18.13 2.26
C LEU A 25 -0.28 18.81 3.61
N PHE A 26 0.74 18.78 4.49
CA PHE A 26 0.70 19.30 5.87
C PHE A 26 1.83 20.31 6.10
N ASP A 27 2.11 21.16 5.10
CA ASP A 27 3.13 22.22 5.17
C ASP A 27 4.52 21.71 5.60
N GLY A 28 4.83 20.45 5.30
CA GLY A 28 6.11 19.80 5.60
C GLY A 28 6.22 19.16 6.99
N LYS A 29 5.17 19.21 7.82
CA LYS A 29 5.20 18.62 9.17
C LYS A 29 3.83 18.15 9.63
N ILE A 30 3.77 16.95 10.21
CA ILE A 30 2.60 16.44 10.94
C ILE A 30 3.04 16.29 12.41
N ASN A 31 2.17 16.63 13.36
CA ASN A 31 2.52 16.50 14.77
C ASN A 31 2.27 15.08 15.26
N ASP A 32 3.05 14.64 16.24
CA ASP A 32 2.83 13.34 16.87
C ASP A 32 1.42 13.27 17.48
N GLY A 33 0.75 12.14 17.27
CA GLY A 33 -0.63 11.90 17.68
C GLY A 33 -1.70 12.53 16.79
N GLU A 34 -1.32 13.23 15.71
CA GLU A 34 -2.28 13.86 14.81
C GLU A 34 -3.02 12.81 13.95
N ASN A 35 -4.36 12.94 13.87
CA ASN A 35 -5.20 12.06 13.08
C ASN A 35 -5.37 12.58 11.65
N ILE A 36 -4.45 12.18 10.77
CA ILE A 36 -4.51 12.55 9.36
C ILE A 36 -5.53 11.70 8.59
N PHE A 37 -5.85 10.49 9.08
CA PHE A 37 -6.83 9.58 8.49
C PHE A 37 -8.23 10.21 8.42
N GLN A 38 -8.62 10.96 9.45
CA GLN A 38 -9.89 11.69 9.47
C GLN A 38 -10.00 12.65 8.27
N GLN A 39 -8.93 13.35 7.92
CA GLN A 39 -8.94 14.28 6.81
C GLN A 39 -9.09 13.56 5.46
N PHE A 40 -8.50 12.37 5.31
CA PHE A 40 -8.62 11.58 4.08
C PHE A 40 -10.00 10.91 3.91
N THR A 41 -10.72 10.66 4.99
CA THR A 41 -12.03 9.98 4.96
C THR A 41 -13.24 10.90 4.95
N THR A 42 -13.05 12.17 5.36
CA THR A 42 -14.15 13.14 5.50
C THR A 42 -14.10 14.28 4.49
N THR A 43 -13.08 14.32 3.64
CA THR A 43 -12.88 15.36 2.63
C THR A 43 -12.37 14.76 1.32
N ASP A 44 -12.37 15.56 0.24
CA ASP A 44 -11.81 15.18 -1.07
C ASP A 44 -10.29 14.93 -1.04
N LYS A 45 -9.62 15.13 0.11
CA LYS A 45 -8.20 14.83 0.26
C LYS A 45 -7.90 13.35 0.04
N GLY A 46 -8.82 12.44 0.37
CA GLY A 46 -8.67 11.01 0.09
C GLY A 46 -8.52 10.73 -1.41
N ASP A 47 -9.45 11.26 -2.20
CA ASP A 47 -9.38 11.15 -3.67
C ASP A 47 -8.13 11.81 -4.22
N PHE A 48 -7.76 12.97 -3.68
CA PHE A 48 -6.54 13.66 -4.09
C PHE A 48 -5.28 12.82 -3.86
N VAL A 49 -5.11 12.19 -2.69
CA VAL A 49 -3.90 11.39 -2.42
C VAL A 49 -3.82 10.16 -3.31
N LEU A 50 -4.96 9.54 -3.63
CA LEU A 50 -5.04 8.43 -4.57
C LEU A 50 -4.72 8.89 -6.00
N ASP A 51 -5.32 9.98 -6.46
CA ASP A 51 -5.15 10.54 -7.80
C ASP A 51 -3.73 11.05 -8.06
N LYS A 52 -3.03 11.50 -7.02
CA LYS A 52 -1.62 11.92 -7.09
C LYS A 52 -0.64 10.76 -6.88
N GLY A 53 -1.14 9.56 -6.58
CA GLY A 53 -0.31 8.40 -6.24
C GLY A 53 0.54 8.61 -5.01
N ILE A 54 0.08 9.41 -4.05
CA ILE A 54 0.78 9.67 -2.79
C ILE A 54 0.62 8.48 -1.85
N ALA A 55 -0.56 7.85 -1.86
CA ALA A 55 -0.85 6.69 -1.04
C ALA A 55 -1.74 5.67 -1.76
N LEU A 56 -1.66 4.41 -1.33
CA LEU A 56 -2.47 3.29 -1.78
C LEU A 56 -2.86 2.45 -0.56
N PRO A 57 -4.15 2.43 -0.17
CA PRO A 57 -4.63 1.64 0.95
C PRO A 57 -5.02 0.21 0.52
N ILE A 58 -4.84 -0.75 1.42
CA ILE A 58 -5.45 -2.07 1.40
C ILE A 58 -6.42 -2.11 2.59
N MET A 59 -7.72 -2.11 2.33
CA MET A 59 -8.73 -1.91 3.39
C MET A 59 -9.65 -3.11 3.57
N GLY A 60 -10.26 -3.18 4.75
CA GLY A 60 -11.26 -4.21 5.07
C GLY A 60 -10.61 -5.58 5.13
N ILE A 61 -9.52 -5.66 5.89
CA ILE A 61 -8.79 -6.87 6.25
C ILE A 61 -8.92 -7.06 7.77
N ASP A 62 -8.76 -8.28 8.28
CA ASP A 62 -8.82 -8.50 9.73
C ASP A 62 -7.50 -8.20 10.41
N ASP A 63 -7.54 -8.04 11.72
CA ASP A 63 -6.33 -7.91 12.53
C ASP A 63 -5.48 -9.18 12.43
N GLY A 64 -4.16 -9.01 12.34
CA GLY A 64 -3.19 -10.10 12.26
C GLY A 64 -2.00 -9.82 11.36
N GLY A 65 -1.09 -10.80 11.28
CA GLY A 65 0.11 -10.71 10.46
C GLY A 65 -0.16 -10.98 8.98
N TYR A 66 0.22 -10.04 8.11
CA TYR A 66 0.15 -10.17 6.66
C TYR A 66 1.52 -9.98 6.02
N THR A 67 1.75 -10.73 4.95
CA THR A 67 2.95 -10.56 4.13
C THR A 67 2.62 -9.75 2.88
N VAL A 68 3.35 -8.66 2.68
CA VAL A 68 3.31 -7.82 1.48
C VAL A 68 4.56 -8.07 0.63
N ARG A 69 4.38 -8.49 -0.61
CA ARG A 69 5.47 -8.81 -1.54
C ARG A 69 5.54 -7.81 -2.67
N LEU A 70 6.73 -7.26 -2.90
CA LEU A 70 6.97 -6.22 -3.89
C LEU A 70 7.69 -6.80 -5.11
N PHE A 71 7.11 -6.58 -6.28
CA PHE A 71 7.67 -6.98 -7.57
C PHE A 71 7.87 -5.72 -8.41
N LEU A 72 9.10 -5.42 -8.81
CA LEU A 72 9.42 -4.23 -9.59
C LEU A 72 9.82 -4.63 -11.01
N ASN A 73 9.07 -4.17 -12.00
CA ASN A 73 9.23 -4.49 -13.42
C ASN A 73 9.28 -6.00 -13.72
N GLU A 74 8.62 -6.79 -12.87
CA GLU A 74 8.62 -8.24 -12.90
C GLU A 74 7.22 -8.76 -12.58
N ILE A 75 6.87 -9.91 -13.16
CA ILE A 75 5.60 -10.60 -12.90
C ILE A 75 5.88 -11.73 -11.89
N PRO A 76 5.09 -11.87 -10.81
CA PRO A 76 5.21 -12.99 -9.89
C PRO A 76 5.07 -14.34 -10.60
N SER A 77 5.80 -15.37 -10.15
CA SER A 77 5.54 -16.75 -10.61
C SER A 77 4.15 -17.20 -10.14
N ASN A 78 3.48 -17.99 -10.99
CA ASN A 78 2.21 -18.64 -10.64
C ASN A 78 2.41 -19.95 -9.87
N ASP A 79 3.65 -20.41 -9.69
CA ASP A 79 3.93 -21.64 -8.94
C ASP A 79 3.47 -21.47 -7.48
N ASN A 80 2.61 -22.38 -7.03
CA ASN A 80 2.05 -22.38 -5.68
C ASN A 80 1.34 -21.07 -5.28
N ARG A 81 0.93 -20.26 -6.27
CA ARG A 81 0.34 -18.96 -6.08
C ARG A 81 -1.07 -18.95 -6.67
N ASN A 82 -2.06 -18.75 -5.82
CA ASN A 82 -3.45 -18.60 -6.23
C ASN A 82 -3.90 -17.15 -6.02
N VAL A 83 -4.40 -16.50 -7.08
CA VAL A 83 -4.86 -15.11 -7.02
C VAL A 83 -6.34 -15.09 -6.63
N VAL A 84 -6.64 -14.47 -5.50
CA VAL A 84 -8.01 -14.28 -4.99
C VAL A 84 -8.69 -13.09 -5.67
N PHE A 85 -7.97 -11.99 -5.81
CA PHE A 85 -8.42 -10.80 -6.53
C PHE A 85 -7.23 -10.10 -7.19
N SER A 86 -7.52 -9.27 -8.20
CA SER A 86 -6.52 -8.48 -8.93
C SER A 86 -7.10 -7.12 -9.27
N ASP A 87 -6.61 -6.08 -8.60
CA ASP A 87 -7.03 -4.69 -8.81
C ASP A 87 -6.02 -3.98 -9.71
N LYS A 88 -6.49 -3.60 -10.91
CA LYS A 88 -5.70 -2.96 -11.96
C LYS A 88 -6.43 -1.69 -12.47
N TYR A 89 -5.82 -0.52 -12.55
CA TYR A 89 -4.49 -0.10 -12.12
C TYR A 89 -4.59 1.05 -11.13
N PHE A 90 -3.72 1.04 -10.12
CA PHE A 90 -3.41 2.20 -9.29
C PHE A 90 -2.11 2.84 -9.74
N PHE A 91 -1.77 4.00 -9.17
CA PHE A 91 -0.50 4.66 -9.40
C PHE A 91 0.16 5.05 -8.09
N LEU A 92 1.49 4.96 -8.05
CA LEU A 92 2.32 5.49 -6.97
C LEU A 92 3.37 6.43 -7.56
N ASN A 93 3.48 7.64 -7.02
CA ASN A 93 4.48 8.62 -7.36
C ASN A 93 5.48 8.73 -6.21
N VAL A 94 6.55 7.95 -6.28
CA VAL A 94 7.58 7.89 -5.24
C VAL A 94 8.57 9.04 -5.44
N THR A 95 8.45 10.07 -4.61
CA THR A 95 9.30 11.27 -4.67
C THR A 95 10.49 11.19 -3.70
N GLY A 96 10.37 10.34 -2.67
CA GLY A 96 11.44 10.03 -1.72
C GLY A 96 11.41 8.58 -1.29
N SER A 97 10.93 8.36 -0.07
CA SER A 97 10.85 7.04 0.56
C SER A 97 9.40 6.58 0.57
N LEU A 98 9.16 5.40 -0.01
CA LEU A 98 7.88 4.71 0.03
C LEU A 98 7.86 3.75 1.22
N TYR A 99 6.88 3.91 2.11
CA TYR A 99 6.68 3.09 3.30
C TYR A 99 5.42 2.23 3.18
N ILE A 100 5.41 1.14 3.94
CA ILE A 100 4.27 0.26 4.17
C ILE A 100 4.07 0.17 5.68
N ALA A 101 2.87 0.38 6.17
CA ALA A 101 2.54 0.33 7.59
C ALA A 101 1.09 -0.16 7.79
N ASP A 102 0.73 -0.49 9.02
CA ASP A 102 -0.67 -0.55 9.42
C ASP A 102 -1.35 0.83 9.23
N MET A 103 -2.65 0.83 8.95
CA MET A 103 -3.44 2.05 8.74
C MET A 103 -3.49 2.96 9.98
N ALA A 104 -3.28 2.44 11.18
CA ALA A 104 -3.14 3.17 12.44
C ALA A 104 -2.08 4.27 12.36
N ALA A 105 -1.04 4.08 11.53
CA ALA A 105 -0.04 5.10 11.27
C ALA A 105 -0.65 6.44 10.80
N PHE A 106 -1.82 6.40 10.15
CA PHE A 106 -2.54 7.61 9.73
C PHE A 106 -3.59 8.05 10.76
N TRP A 107 -4.03 7.15 11.65
CA TRP A 107 -4.97 7.47 12.72
C TRP A 107 -4.30 8.21 13.89
N GLU A 108 -3.11 7.75 14.27
CA GLU A 108 -2.28 8.35 15.30
C GLU A 108 -0.86 8.46 14.72
N TRP A 109 -0.53 9.65 14.21
CA TRP A 109 0.73 9.84 13.52
C TRP A 109 1.91 9.73 14.48
N GLU A 110 2.78 8.76 14.24
CA GLU A 110 4.09 8.66 14.91
C GLU A 110 5.14 8.32 13.86
N GLU A 111 6.10 9.22 13.65
CA GLU A 111 7.08 9.05 12.59
C GLU A 111 7.93 7.79 12.80
N TYR A 112 7.95 6.93 11.78
CA TYR A 112 8.75 5.70 11.72
C TYR A 112 8.36 4.60 12.71
N THR A 113 7.31 4.77 13.53
CA THR A 113 6.78 3.70 14.36
C THR A 113 5.96 2.73 13.51
N GLY A 114 6.41 1.47 13.41
CA GLY A 114 5.72 0.43 12.62
C GLY A 114 5.80 0.63 11.10
N TRP A 115 6.62 1.57 10.61
CA TRP A 115 6.77 1.82 9.18
C TRP A 115 7.90 0.97 8.59
N HIS A 116 7.59 0.28 7.50
CA HIS A 116 8.54 -0.54 6.77
C HIS A 116 8.92 0.15 5.46
N ASN A 117 10.18 0.59 5.33
CA ASN A 117 10.66 1.15 4.07
C ASN A 117 10.60 0.07 2.98
N SER A 118 9.99 0.38 1.83
CA SER A 118 9.85 -0.57 0.72
C SER A 118 11.13 -0.79 -0.10
N ASN A 119 12.11 0.12 0.03
CA ASN A 119 13.29 0.26 -0.85
C ASN A 119 12.95 0.43 -2.35
N ILE A 120 11.70 0.77 -2.69
CA ILE A 120 11.34 1.11 -4.07
C ILE A 120 12.01 2.44 -4.44
N PRO A 121 12.78 2.50 -5.55
CA PRO A 121 13.43 3.73 -5.97
C PRO A 121 12.42 4.83 -6.31
N LYS A 122 12.90 6.07 -6.36
CA LYS A 122 12.10 7.20 -6.87
C LYS A 122 11.64 6.96 -8.30
N GLY A 123 10.40 7.34 -8.59
CA GLY A 123 9.78 7.18 -9.89
C GLY A 123 8.26 7.09 -9.81
N ILE A 124 7.63 7.03 -10.98
CA ILE A 124 6.19 6.81 -11.10
C ILE A 124 5.97 5.35 -11.47
N TYR A 125 5.03 4.72 -10.77
CA TYR A 125 4.72 3.31 -10.92
C TYR A 125 3.24 3.11 -11.21
N ARG A 126 2.95 2.34 -12.24
CA ARG A 126 1.65 1.70 -12.42
C ARG A 126 1.63 0.45 -11.55
N VAL A 127 0.63 0.34 -10.67
CA VAL A 127 0.55 -0.71 -9.65
C VAL A 127 -0.64 -1.60 -9.93
N CYS A 128 -0.39 -2.89 -9.88
CA CYS A 128 -1.41 -3.91 -9.72
C CYS A 128 -1.32 -4.47 -8.30
N LEU A 129 -2.44 -4.46 -7.59
CA LEU A 129 -2.56 -5.05 -6.25
C LEU A 129 -3.29 -6.38 -6.37
N GLU A 130 -2.65 -7.47 -5.96
CA GLU A 130 -3.27 -8.79 -5.98
C GLU A 130 -3.32 -9.37 -4.56
N GLY A 131 -4.50 -9.83 -4.16
CA GLY A 131 -4.64 -10.68 -2.99
C GLY A 131 -4.34 -12.12 -3.36
N VAL A 132 -3.43 -12.77 -2.64
CA VAL A 132 -2.93 -14.10 -3.03
C VAL A 132 -2.84 -15.07 -1.87
N HIS A 133 -3.05 -16.34 -2.19
CA HIS A 133 -2.68 -17.47 -1.35
C HIS A 133 -1.38 -18.09 -1.86
N LEU A 134 -0.45 -18.31 -0.95
CA LEU A 134 0.75 -19.10 -1.21
C LEU A 134 0.62 -20.45 -0.53
N LYS A 135 0.75 -21.52 -1.30
CA LYS A 135 0.67 -22.88 -0.77
C LYS A 135 2.07 -23.48 -0.63
N GLN A 136 2.51 -23.78 0.57
CA GLN A 136 3.76 -24.53 0.80
C GLN A 136 3.51 -25.67 1.77
N ASN A 137 3.83 -26.91 1.36
CA ASN A 137 3.80 -28.09 2.23
C ASN A 137 2.54 -28.18 3.14
N ASP A 138 1.36 -28.01 2.52
CA ASP A 138 0.02 -27.98 3.13
C ASP A 138 -0.35 -26.75 3.98
N GLU A 139 0.54 -25.78 4.14
CA GLU A 139 0.24 -24.47 4.74
C GLU A 139 -0.19 -23.45 3.66
N ILE A 140 -1.14 -22.59 4.03
CA ILE A 140 -1.59 -21.46 3.21
C ILE A 140 -1.16 -20.17 3.91
N SER A 141 -0.32 -19.38 3.24
CA SER A 141 -0.02 -18.01 3.63
C SER A 141 -0.89 -17.03 2.85
N TYR A 142 -1.43 -16.04 3.53
CA TYR A 142 -2.23 -14.96 2.95
C TYR A 142 -1.31 -13.76 2.69
N CYS A 143 -1.22 -13.33 1.43
CA CYS A 143 -0.31 -12.25 1.05
C CYS A 143 -0.98 -11.22 0.14
N TYR A 144 -0.39 -10.03 0.10
CA TYR A 144 -0.68 -9.02 -0.91
C TYR A 144 0.54 -8.81 -1.79
N ASP A 145 0.34 -8.95 -3.10
CA ASP A 145 1.37 -8.65 -4.08
C ASP A 145 1.17 -7.24 -4.63
N LEU A 146 2.18 -6.39 -4.44
CA LEU A 146 2.29 -5.12 -5.15
C LEU A 146 3.21 -5.34 -6.34
N ILE A 147 2.61 -5.35 -7.53
CA ILE A 147 3.31 -5.47 -8.80
C ILE A 147 3.46 -4.07 -9.39
N LEU A 148 4.67 -3.52 -9.31
CA LEU A 148 5.02 -2.17 -9.73
C LEU A 148 5.70 -2.18 -11.09
N GLU A 149 5.13 -1.48 -12.05
CA GLU A 149 5.72 -1.24 -13.36
C GLU A 149 6.10 0.24 -13.47
N LYS A 150 7.38 0.53 -13.71
CA LYS A 150 7.85 1.90 -13.85
C LYS A 150 7.31 2.53 -15.14
N VAL A 151 6.76 3.73 -15.03
CA VAL A 151 6.20 4.50 -16.15
C VAL A 151 6.70 5.95 -16.14
N ASP A 152 6.62 6.62 -17.28
CA ASP A 152 7.15 7.99 -17.44
C ASP A 152 6.23 9.09 -16.88
N LYS A 153 4.93 8.79 -16.75
CA LYS A 153 3.93 9.76 -16.29
C LYS A 153 2.83 9.09 -15.49
N LEU A 154 2.25 9.88 -14.59
CA LEU A 154 1.08 9.46 -13.82
C LEU A 154 -0.11 9.27 -14.77
N GLY A 155 -0.76 8.11 -14.67
CA GLY A 155 -1.99 7.85 -15.40
C GLY A 155 -3.20 8.46 -14.71
N LYS A 156 -4.38 8.22 -15.29
CA LYS A 156 -5.64 8.49 -14.63
C LYS A 156 -6.01 7.26 -13.79
N ARG A 157 -6.42 7.48 -12.55
CA ARG A 157 -7.04 6.45 -11.73
C ARG A 157 -8.45 6.19 -12.26
N ASP A 158 -8.69 4.97 -12.71
CA ASP A 158 -9.98 4.54 -13.27
C ASP A 158 -10.71 3.53 -12.37
N ILE A 159 -10.10 3.16 -11.22
CA ILE A 159 -10.65 2.24 -10.23
C ILE A 159 -10.47 2.79 -8.81
N GLU A 160 -11.42 2.50 -7.93
CA GLU A 160 -11.33 2.79 -6.49
C GLU A 160 -10.61 1.66 -5.74
N PRO A 161 -9.85 1.97 -4.67
CA PRO A 161 -9.42 0.95 -3.73
C PRO A 161 -10.61 0.15 -3.21
N ARG A 162 -10.46 -1.18 -3.16
CA ARG A 162 -11.50 -2.05 -2.62
C ARG A 162 -11.69 -1.81 -1.13
N SER A 163 -12.96 -1.79 -0.71
CA SER A 163 -13.35 -1.65 0.71
C SER A 163 -13.32 -2.97 1.49
N TYR A 164 -13.17 -4.11 0.81
CA TYR A 164 -13.18 -5.45 1.40
C TYR A 164 -12.08 -6.29 0.77
N SER A 165 -10.89 -6.33 1.41
CA SER A 165 -9.69 -6.99 0.89
C SER A 165 -9.37 -8.34 1.54
N ARG A 166 -10.23 -8.85 2.44
CA ARG A 166 -10.08 -10.19 3.03
C ARG A 166 -9.81 -11.27 1.99
N LEU A 167 -8.97 -12.21 2.38
CA LEU A 167 -8.48 -13.28 1.52
C LEU A 167 -9.16 -14.64 1.79
N TYR A 168 -10.29 -14.69 2.50
CA TYR A 168 -11.01 -15.93 2.78
C TYR A 168 -12.52 -15.78 2.53
#